data_AF-A0A8T3LVD2-F1
#
_entry.id   AF-A0A8T3LVD2-F1
#
_cell.length_a   1.000
_cell.length_b   1.000
_cell.length_c   1.000
_cell.angle_alpha   90.00
_cell.angle_beta   90.00
_cell.angle_gamma   90.00
#
_symmetry.space_group_name_H-M   'P 1'
#
loop_
_entity.id
_entity.type
_entity.pdbx_description
1 polymer ?
#
loop_
_entity_poly.entity_id
_entity_poly.type
_entity_poly.pdbx_seq_one_letter_code
_entity_poly.pdbx_strand_id
1 'polypeptide(L)'
;MTLGPWLLWVPLLALINLLVFIAIRGRWGRIVPVLGGAAIIGVLIGDEVGERVGLELLRIGDMNIVAASLAAQVLMVAVTLLAALGPIRIEE
;
A
#
# COMPACT_ATOMS: atom_id res chain seq x y z
N MET A 1 -2.80 25.25 11.88
CA MET A 1 -3.00 24.02 11.09
C MET A 1 -2.27 22.90 11.80
N THR A 2 -2.91 22.27 12.79
CA THR A 2 -2.41 21.01 13.33
C THR A 2 -2.50 19.99 12.21
N LEU A 3 -1.36 19.52 11.71
CA LEU A 3 -1.34 18.39 10.79
C LEU A 3 -2.11 17.27 11.49
N GLY A 4 -3.29 16.93 10.98
CA GLY A 4 -4.14 15.92 11.60
C GLY A 4 -3.36 14.61 11.75
N PRO A 5 -3.67 13.78 12.75
CA PRO A 5 -2.98 12.51 12.99
C PRO A 5 -2.80 11.66 11.72
N TRP A 6 -3.74 11.80 10.78
CA TRP A 6 -3.73 11.18 9.44
C TRP A 6 -2.39 11.31 8.70
N LEU A 7 -1.70 12.45 8.81
CA LEU A 7 -0.46 12.69 8.06
C LEU A 7 0.69 11.82 8.57
N LEU A 8 0.64 11.40 9.84
CA LEU A 8 1.60 10.46 10.40
C LEU A 8 1.16 9.02 10.16
N TRP A 9 -0.13 8.73 10.27
CA TRP A 9 -0.67 7.38 10.15
C TRP A 9 -0.54 6.79 8.75
N VAL A 10 -0.82 7.56 7.69
CA VAL A 10 -0.73 7.09 6.30
C VAL A 10 0.68 6.62 5.93
N PRO A 11 1.75 7.44 6.05
CA PRO A 11 3.09 7.01 5.68
C PRO A 11 3.60 5.90 6.61
N LEU A 12 3.23 5.91 7.90
CA LEU A 12 3.61 4.86 8.83
C LEU A 12 2.98 3.51 8.44
N LEU A 13 1.67 3.48 8.16
CA LEU A 13 0.98 2.27 7.76
C LEU A 13 1.43 1.78 6.38
N ALA A 14 1.68 2.69 5.44
CA ALA A 14 2.24 2.37 4.14
C ALA A 14 3.65 1.76 4.28
N LEU A 15 4.50 2.30 5.15
CA LEU A 15 5.82 1.77 5.42
C LEU A 15 5.76 0.37 6.04
N ILE A 16 4.89 0.16 7.04
CA ILE A 16 4.68 -1.16 7.65
C ILE A 16 4.25 -2.17 6.56
N ASN A 17 3.27 -1.82 5.75
CA ASN A 17 2.78 -2.70 4.68
C ASN A 17 3.87 -3.00 3.65
N LEU A 18 4.65 -2.00 3.25
CA LEU A 18 5.78 -2.18 2.35
C LEU A 18 6.83 -3.13 2.93
N LEU A 19 7.21 -2.93 4.20
CA LEU A 19 8.19 -3.78 4.87
C LEU A 19 7.70 -5.23 4.97
N VAL A 20 6.44 -5.43 5.34
CA VAL A 20 5.80 -6.75 5.39
C VAL A 20 5.82 -7.40 4.00
N PHE A 21 5.43 -6.66 2.97
CA PHE A 21 5.39 -7.15 1.58
C PHE A 21 6.80 -7.55 1.11
N ILE A 22 7.81 -6.72 1.38
CA ILE A 22 9.20 -7.02 1.02
C ILE A 22 9.73 -8.21 1.81
N ALA A 23 9.42 -8.32 3.10
CA ALA A 23 9.82 -9.44 3.93
C ALA A 23 9.25 -10.77 3.40
N ILE A 24 7.97 -10.78 2.98
CA ILE A 24 7.34 -11.96 2.36
C ILE A 24 7.97 -12.27 1.00
N ARG A 25 8.25 -11.25 0.18
CA ARG A 25 8.84 -11.42 -1.15
C ARG A 25 10.33 -11.81 -1.13
N GLY A 26 11.04 -11.46 -0.05
CA GLY A 26 12.47 -11.70 0.13
C GLY A 26 13.38 -10.95 -0.85
N ARG A 27 12.91 -9.90 -1.53
CA ARG A 27 13.67 -9.19 -2.57
C ARG A 27 13.58 -7.67 -2.46
N TRP A 28 14.73 -7.05 -2.17
CA TRP A 28 14.95 -5.61 -2.25
C TRP A 28 15.52 -5.28 -3.63
N GLY A 29 14.67 -4.83 -4.55
CA GLY A 29 15.06 -4.51 -5.93
C GLY A 29 14.72 -3.08 -6.33
N ARG A 30 15.02 -2.72 -7.58
CA ARG A 30 14.71 -1.39 -8.14
C ARG A 30 13.22 -1.02 -8.13
N ILE A 31 12.34 -2.00 -7.95
CA ILE A 31 10.89 -1.81 -7.86
C ILE A 31 10.41 -1.28 -6.51
N VAL A 32 11.25 -1.29 -5.47
CA VAL A 32 10.85 -0.89 -4.09
C VAL A 32 10.25 0.52 -4.01
N PRO A 33 10.79 1.57 -4.66
CA PRO A 33 10.16 2.89 -4.66
C PRO A 33 8.74 2.89 -5.27
N VAL A 34 8.54 2.10 -6.34
CA VAL A 34 7.23 1.95 -7.00
C VAL A 34 6.25 1.23 -6.08
N LEU A 35 6.70 0.19 -5.37
CA LEU A 35 5.91 -0.49 -4.34
C LEU A 35 5.58 0.44 -3.16
N GLY A 36 6.50 1.33 -2.78
CA GLY A 36 6.22 2.35 -1.77
C GLY A 36 5.11 3.31 -2.19
N GLY A 37 5.14 3.78 -3.45
CA GLY A 37 4.03 4.56 -4.01
C GLY A 37 2.71 3.78 -4.01
N ALA A 38 2.75 2.52 -4.43
CA ALA A 38 1.59 1.63 -4.40
C ALA A 38 1.04 1.41 -2.98
N ALA A 39 1.92 1.26 -1.98
CA ALA A 39 1.51 1.11 -0.59
C ALA A 39 0.77 2.35 -0.07
N ILE A 40 1.29 3.55 -0.36
CA ILE A 40 0.65 4.81 0.03
C ILE A 40 -0.73 4.93 -0.63
N ILE A 41 -0.80 4.73 -1.96
CA ILE A 41 -2.06 4.83 -2.71
C ILE A 41 -3.07 3.81 -2.20
N GLY A 42 -2.64 2.57 -1.95
CA GLY A 42 -3.52 1.53 -1.46
C GLY A 42 -4.03 1.79 -0.04
N VAL A 43 -3.21 2.37 0.84
CA VAL A 43 -3.68 2.81 2.18
C VAL A 43 -4.78 3.85 2.04
N LEU A 44 -4.59 4.87 1.20
CA LEU A 44 -5.56 5.95 0.99
C LEU A 44 -6.89 5.41 0.42
N ILE A 45 -6.81 4.58 -0.61
CA ILE A 45 -8.00 3.99 -1.24
C ILE A 45 -8.71 3.05 -0.27
N GLY A 46 -7.96 2.21 0.45
CA GLY A 46 -8.54 1.23 1.36
C GLY A 46 -9.20 1.86 2.58
N ASP A 47 -8.70 3.01 3.06
CA ASP A 47 -9.32 3.76 4.14
C ASP A 47 -10.71 4.29 3.73
N GLU A 48 -10.77 4.97 2.58
CA GLU A 48 -12.01 5.51 2.00
C GLU A 48 -13.03 4.40 1.66
N VAL A 49 -12.55 3.28 1.10
CA VAL A 49 -13.40 2.12 0.81
C VAL A 49 -13.90 1.47 2.11
N GLY A 50 -13.04 1.38 3.14
CA GLY A 50 -13.41 0.85 4.44
C GLY A 50 -14.52 1.65 5.11
N GLU A 51 -14.43 2.98 5.03
CA GLU A 51 -15.46 3.89 5.55
C GLU A 51 -16.80 3.71 4.82
N ARG A 52 -16.77 3.63 3.48
CA ARG A 52 -17.98 3.48 2.65
C ARG A 52 -18.67 2.13 2.79
N VAL A 53 -17.92 1.07 3.01
CA VAL A 53 -18.47 -0.31 3.14
C VAL A 53 -18.85 -0.61 4.60
N GLY A 54 -18.54 0.28 5.55
CA GLY A 54 -18.83 0.06 6.97
C GLY A 54 -17.98 -1.05 7.58
N LEU A 55 -16.76 -1.27 7.06
CA LEU A 55 -15.85 -2.30 7.54
C LEU A 55 -15.10 -1.82 8.79
N GLU A 56 -15.79 -1.73 9.91
CA GLU A 56 -15.25 -1.26 11.20
C GLU A 56 -14.45 -2.34 11.97
N LEU A 57 -13.80 -3.28 11.28
CA LEU A 57 -13.09 -4.41 11.90
C LEU A 57 -11.97 -3.97 12.85
N LEU A 58 -11.21 -2.93 12.47
CA LEU A 58 -10.21 -2.32 13.34
C LEU A 58 -9.97 -0.87 12.90
N ARG A 59 -10.45 0.07 13.72
CA ARG A 59 -10.19 1.51 13.58
C ARG A 59 -9.18 1.95 14.63
N ILE A 60 -8.18 2.73 14.22
CA ILE A 60 -7.33 3.50 15.14
C ILE A 60 -7.49 4.97 14.78
N GLY A 61 -8.07 5.73 15.71
CA GLY A 61 -8.53 7.08 15.43
C GLY A 61 -9.63 7.06 14.37
N ASP A 62 -9.36 7.71 13.25
CA ASP A 62 -10.28 7.84 12.11
C ASP A 62 -10.02 6.79 11.00
N MET A 63 -8.89 6.09 11.05
CA MET A 63 -8.42 5.27 9.94
C MET A 63 -8.82 3.80 10.07
N ASN A 64 -9.34 3.21 8.99
CA ASN A 64 -9.71 1.81 8.83
C ASN A 64 -8.48 0.96 8.46
N ILE A 65 -7.72 0.52 9.47
CA ILE A 65 -6.42 -0.13 9.27
C ILE A 65 -6.50 -1.40 8.46
N VAL A 66 -7.53 -2.23 8.68
CA VAL A 66 -7.67 -3.51 7.98
C VAL A 66 -7.91 -3.27 6.50
N ALA A 67 -8.90 -2.43 6.17
CA ALA A 67 -9.24 -2.12 4.79
C ALA A 67 -8.08 -1.43 4.05
N ALA A 68 -7.46 -0.43 4.70
CA ALA A 68 -6.27 0.25 4.20
C ALA A 68 -5.09 -0.71 3.93
N SER A 69 -4.81 -1.64 4.85
CA SER A 69 -3.71 -2.60 4.70
C SER A 69 -4.01 -3.62 3.61
N LEU A 70 -5.22 -4.15 3.55
CA LEU A 70 -5.62 -5.10 2.50
C LEU A 70 -5.50 -4.47 1.11
N ALA A 71 -6.00 -3.25 0.94
CA ALA A 71 -5.88 -2.52 -0.32
C ALA A 71 -4.41 -2.23 -0.69
N ALA A 72 -3.58 -1.83 0.28
CA ALA A 72 -2.14 -1.66 0.07
C ALA A 72 -1.45 -2.94 -0.41
N GLN A 73 -1.73 -4.08 0.23
CA GLN A 73 -1.18 -5.38 -0.18
C GLN A 73 -1.65 -5.77 -1.58
N VAL A 74 -2.95 -5.67 -1.86
CA VAL A 74 -3.52 -5.99 -3.18
C VAL A 74 -2.89 -5.14 -4.27
N LEU A 75 -2.71 -3.83 -4.03
CA LEU A 75 -2.13 -2.93 -5.01
C LEU A 75 -0.63 -3.21 -5.23
N MET A 76 0.13 -3.51 -4.18
CA MET A 76 1.53 -3.93 -4.32
C MET A 76 1.67 -5.26 -5.08
N VAL A 77 0.76 -6.22 -4.87
CA VAL A 77 0.69 -7.45 -5.66
C VAL A 77 0.40 -7.12 -7.12
N ALA A 78 -0.61 -6.30 -7.40
CA ALA A 78 -0.96 -5.89 -8.77
C ALA A 78 0.22 -5.20 -9.48
N VAL A 79 0.90 -4.27 -8.81
CA VAL A 79 2.10 -3.61 -9.34
C VAL A 79 3.23 -4.60 -9.57
N THR A 80 3.41 -5.58 -8.68
CA THR A 80 4.42 -6.63 -8.87
C THR A 80 4.12 -7.49 -10.09
N LEU A 81 2.85 -7.85 -10.30
CA LEU A 81 2.40 -8.59 -11.48
C LEU A 81 2.58 -7.76 -12.75
N LEU A 82 2.18 -6.49 -12.74
CA LEU A 82 2.37 -5.58 -13.87
C LEU A 82 3.85 -5.38 -14.20
N ALA A 83 4.71 -5.26 -13.20
CA ALA A 83 6.15 -5.15 -13.42
C ALA A 83 6.76 -6.43 -13.96
N ALA A 84 6.18 -7.60 -13.66
CA ALA A 84 6.58 -8.87 -14.27
C ALA A 84 6.15 -8.95 -15.75
N LEU A 85 5.11 -8.21 -16.15
CA LEU A 85 4.69 -8.04 -17.55
C LEU A 85 5.47 -6.92 -18.27
N GLY A 86 6.40 -6.24 -17.59
CA GLY A 86 7.24 -5.19 -18.16
C GLY A 86 8.06 -5.68 -19.36
N PRO A 87 8.50 -4.75 -20.23
CA PRO A 87 8.81 -5.04 -21.63
C PRO A 87 9.85 -6.14 -21.78
N ILE A 88 9.49 -7.19 -22.55
CA ILE A 88 10.45 -8.04 -23.25
C ILE A 88 11.38 -7.06 -23.96
N ARG A 89 12.69 -7.11 -23.67
CA ARG A 89 13.67 -6.34 -24.43
C ARG A 89 13.53 -6.77 -25.88
N ILE A 90 12.92 -5.93 -26.71
CA ILE A 90 13.17 -5.97 -28.14
C ILE A 90 14.50 -5.24 -28.27
N GLU A 91 15.60 -6.00 -28.13
CA GLU A 91 16.90 -5.55 -28.63
C GLU A 91 16.74 -5.45 -30.15
N GLU A 92 16.81 -4.22 -30.67
CA GLU A 92 17.07 -3.95 -32.09
C GLU A 92 18.55 -4.22 -32.41
#